data_AF-A0A2H3BDC0-F1
#
_entry.id   AF-A0A2H3BDC0-F1
#
_cell.length_a   1.000
_cell.length_b   1.000
_cell.length_c   1.000
_cell.angle_alpha   90.00
_cell.angle_beta   90.00
_cell.angle_gamma   90.00
#
_symmetry.space_group_name_H-M   'P 1'
#
loop_
_entity.id
_entity.type
_entity.pdbx_description
1 polymer ?
#
loop_
_entity_poly.entity_id
_entity_poly.type
_entity_poly.pdbx_seq_one_letter_code
_entity_poly.pdbx_strand_id
1 'polypeptide(L)'
;MMPTSDNASMRAPRKKVVCIGINYVSRKAYPQVHGQLSGCIKDAVKISSFLSEYWRSSFQGTIEIKILRDDSSNADEIPTKNNIIKAMRWLIKDARPEDSLVFHYSGHSGQIRDRNGDEADGYEEVILPIDGDCISTNDMHELMAKPLPLGCRLVALFDTSFAKTPALSQDTYLTRKRIKYQSVQARAISFSSFKDSRISMDT
;
A
#
# COMPACT_ATOMS: atom_id res chain seq x y z
N MET A 1 -7.50 -41.89 23.75
CA MET A 1 -7.64 -40.56 24.37
C MET A 1 -7.45 -39.55 23.24
N MET A 2 -8.54 -38.96 22.76
CA MET A 2 -8.49 -37.94 21.69
C MET A 2 -7.90 -36.66 22.30
N PRO A 3 -7.00 -35.93 21.60
CA PRO A 3 -6.57 -34.64 22.08
C PRO A 3 -7.76 -33.68 22.03
N THR A 4 -8.14 -33.15 23.20
CA THR A 4 -9.15 -32.12 23.37
C THR A 4 -8.71 -30.88 22.61
N SER A 5 -9.64 -30.36 21.79
CA SER A 5 -9.53 -29.13 21.02
C SER A 5 -8.79 -28.02 21.77
N ASP A 6 -7.70 -27.54 21.18
CA ASP A 6 -7.06 -26.29 21.57
C ASP A 6 -8.10 -25.18 21.53
N ASN A 7 -8.49 -24.73 22.73
CA ASN A 7 -9.34 -23.57 22.92
C ASN A 7 -8.48 -22.32 22.70
N ALA A 8 -7.95 -22.16 21.49
CA ALA A 8 -7.29 -20.94 21.05
C ALA A 8 -8.36 -19.85 21.00
N SER A 9 -8.52 -19.14 22.12
CA SER A 9 -9.28 -17.89 22.30
C SER A 9 -9.93 -17.41 21.00
N MET A 10 -11.17 -17.83 20.75
CA MET A 10 -11.91 -17.46 19.53
C MET A 10 -12.26 -15.98 19.59
N ARG A 11 -11.28 -15.14 19.24
CA ARG A 11 -11.50 -13.73 18.97
C ARG A 11 -12.32 -13.64 17.70
N ALA A 12 -13.43 -12.92 17.74
CA ALA A 12 -14.20 -12.59 16.54
C ALA A 12 -13.27 -12.02 15.45
N PRO A 13 -13.49 -12.34 14.16
CA PRO A 13 -12.68 -11.80 13.08
C PRO A 13 -12.59 -10.27 13.15
N ARG A 14 -11.49 -9.73 12.64
CA ARG A 14 -11.25 -8.29 12.53
C ARG A 14 -11.19 -7.89 11.08
N LYS A 15 -11.59 -6.64 10.83
CA LYS A 15 -11.32 -5.98 9.57
C LYS A 15 -10.50 -4.72 9.83
N LYS A 16 -9.32 -4.64 9.21
CA LYS A 16 -8.40 -3.52 9.44
C LYS A 16 -8.05 -2.88 8.10
N VAL A 17 -8.04 -1.55 8.06
CA VAL A 17 -7.71 -0.77 6.87
C VAL A 17 -6.61 0.22 7.19
N VAL A 18 -5.62 0.30 6.31
CA VAL A 18 -4.72 1.45 6.22
C VAL A 18 -4.97 2.11 4.87
N CYS A 19 -5.37 3.38 4.87
CA CYS A 19 -5.46 4.21 3.69
C CYS A 19 -4.40 5.31 3.73
N ILE A 20 -3.61 5.44 2.69
CA ILE A 20 -2.58 6.47 2.56
C ILE A 20 -2.88 7.29 1.32
N GLY A 21 -2.93 8.61 1.47
CA GLY A 21 -3.10 9.55 0.36
C GLY A 21 -2.06 10.66 0.47
N ILE A 22 -1.24 10.83 -0.56
CA ILE A 22 -0.16 11.82 -0.57
C ILE A 22 -0.33 12.76 -1.77
N ASN A 23 -0.59 14.04 -1.50
CA ASN A 23 -0.68 15.09 -2.52
C ASN A 23 0.64 15.84 -2.74
N TYR A 24 1.64 15.65 -1.87
CA TYR A 24 2.92 16.34 -1.88
C TYR A 24 2.78 17.87 -1.76
N VAL A 25 1.83 18.33 -0.94
CA VAL A 25 1.51 19.76 -0.80
C VAL A 25 2.62 20.56 -0.11
N SER A 26 3.43 19.92 0.74
CA SER A 26 4.51 20.57 1.46
C SER A 26 5.83 20.55 0.67
N ARG A 27 6.30 21.72 0.23
CA ARG A 27 7.50 21.90 -0.63
C ARG A 27 8.85 21.58 0.04
N LYS A 28 8.87 21.27 1.34
CA LYS A 28 10.13 21.24 2.12
C LYS A 28 10.83 19.88 2.15
N ALA A 29 10.15 18.79 1.80
CA ALA A 29 10.68 17.44 2.03
C ALA A 29 10.86 16.58 0.77
N TYR A 30 10.39 17.03 -0.39
CA TYR A 30 10.39 16.23 -1.61
C TYR A 30 11.04 16.99 -2.78
N PRO A 31 11.88 16.34 -3.62
CA PRO A 31 12.40 16.96 -4.83
C PRO A 31 11.24 17.44 -5.69
N GLN A 32 11.21 18.73 -5.99
CA GLN A 32 10.17 19.41 -6.79
C GLN A 32 9.96 18.79 -8.20
N VAL A 33 10.75 17.79 -8.55
CA VAL A 33 10.87 17.15 -9.86
C VAL A 33 9.61 16.36 -10.26
N HIS A 34 8.84 15.84 -9.30
CA HIS A 34 7.68 14.98 -9.63
C HIS A 34 6.31 15.65 -9.48
N GLY A 35 6.27 16.91 -9.05
CA GLY A 35 5.05 17.72 -8.97
C GLY A 35 4.07 17.30 -7.86
N GLN A 36 3.14 18.22 -7.57
CA GLN A 36 2.06 18.00 -6.61
C GLN A 36 0.90 17.25 -7.26
N LEU A 37 0.20 16.45 -6.47
CA LEU A 37 -1.05 15.79 -6.84
C LEU A 37 -2.22 16.47 -6.09
N SER A 38 -3.46 16.26 -6.54
CA SER A 38 -4.65 16.89 -5.93
C SER A 38 -5.80 15.93 -5.63
N GLY A 39 -5.64 14.65 -5.95
CA GLY A 39 -6.67 13.59 -5.81
C GLY A 39 -6.40 12.58 -4.69
N CYS A 40 -5.14 12.29 -4.39
CA CYS A 40 -4.75 11.12 -3.61
C CYS A 40 -5.31 11.11 -2.17
N ILE A 41 -5.31 12.27 -1.51
CA ILE A 41 -5.93 12.45 -0.20
C ILE A 41 -7.43 12.13 -0.26
N LYS A 42 -8.14 12.62 -1.29
CA LYS A 42 -9.58 12.39 -1.48
C LYS A 42 -9.85 10.91 -1.73
N ASP A 43 -9.00 10.24 -2.50
CA ASP A 43 -9.15 8.81 -2.81
C ASP A 43 -8.97 7.95 -1.55
N ALA A 44 -7.98 8.26 -0.72
CA ALA A 44 -7.77 7.60 0.58
C ALA A 44 -8.99 7.75 1.51
N VAL A 45 -9.56 8.96 1.60
CA VAL A 45 -10.77 9.22 2.39
C VAL A 45 -11.97 8.46 1.83
N LYS A 46 -12.21 8.51 0.52
CA LYS A 46 -13.33 7.81 -0.12
C LYS A 46 -13.30 6.30 0.11
N ILE A 47 -12.14 5.67 -0.12
CA ILE A 47 -11.99 4.22 0.09
C ILE A 47 -12.18 3.87 1.57
N SER A 48 -11.64 4.69 2.48
CA SER A 48 -11.84 4.47 3.92
C SER A 48 -13.32 4.51 4.31
N SER A 49 -14.08 5.50 3.83
CA SER A 49 -15.50 5.66 4.11
C SER A 49 -16.32 4.52 3.51
N PHE A 50 -16.06 4.19 2.24
CA PHE A 50 -16.72 3.09 1.54
C PHE A 50 -16.55 1.75 2.26
N LEU A 51 -15.32 1.38 2.63
CA LEU A 51 -15.06 0.12 3.35
C LEU A 51 -15.70 0.12 4.74
N SER A 52 -15.67 1.27 5.43
CA SER A 52 -16.31 1.44 6.73
C SER A 52 -17.81 1.18 6.66
N GLU A 53 -18.50 1.79 5.70
CA GLU A 53 -19.94 1.66 5.51
C GLU A 53 -20.32 0.24 5.04
N TYR A 54 -19.64 -0.26 4.00
CA TYR A 54 -19.89 -1.58 3.43
C TYR A 54 -19.68 -2.70 4.44
N TRP A 55 -18.68 -2.59 5.33
CA TRP A 55 -18.50 -3.58 6.37
C TRP A 55 -19.46 -3.42 7.53
N ARG A 56 -19.82 -2.20 7.94
CA ARG A 56 -20.84 -2.05 8.99
C ARG A 56 -22.20 -2.63 8.60
N SER A 57 -22.55 -2.63 7.31
CA SER A 57 -23.80 -3.24 6.85
C SER A 57 -23.79 -4.77 6.81
N SER A 58 -22.60 -5.41 6.79
CA SER A 58 -22.45 -6.84 6.52
C SER A 58 -21.62 -7.60 7.56
N PHE A 59 -21.06 -6.92 8.55
CA PHE A 59 -20.10 -7.49 9.50
C PHE A 59 -20.29 -6.92 10.91
N GLN A 60 -20.45 -7.82 11.87
CA GLN A 60 -20.72 -7.49 13.28
C GLN A 60 -19.46 -7.51 14.16
N GLY A 61 -18.28 -7.79 13.57
CA GLY A 61 -17.00 -7.81 14.29
C GLY A 61 -16.34 -6.43 14.35
N THR A 62 -15.10 -6.40 14.84
CA THR A 62 -14.34 -5.17 15.01
C THR A 62 -13.81 -4.66 13.66
N ILE A 63 -14.10 -3.39 13.35
CA ILE A 63 -13.60 -2.68 12.17
C ILE A 63 -12.69 -1.53 12.65
N GLU A 64 -11.44 -1.52 12.21
CA GLU A 64 -10.47 -0.49 12.55
C GLU A 64 -9.88 0.12 11.28
N ILE A 65 -9.75 1.45 11.25
CA ILE A 65 -9.29 2.18 10.08
C ILE A 65 -8.24 3.20 10.52
N LYS A 66 -7.11 3.23 9.82
CA LYS A 66 -6.10 4.30 9.91
C LYS A 66 -5.98 4.99 8.56
N ILE A 67 -5.88 6.32 8.60
CA ILE A 67 -5.71 7.13 7.41
C ILE A 67 -4.48 8.01 7.60
N LEU A 68 -3.55 7.99 6.65
CA LEU A 68 -2.37 8.85 6.64
C LEU A 68 -2.48 9.81 5.46
N ARG A 69 -2.31 11.11 5.72
CA ARG A 69 -2.48 12.20 4.75
C ARG A 69 -1.51 13.33 5.03
N ASP A 70 -0.90 13.88 3.99
CA ASP A 70 0.06 14.99 4.11
C ASP A 70 -0.60 16.35 4.37
N ASP A 71 -1.93 16.40 4.51
CA ASP A 71 -2.70 17.55 4.99
C ASP A 71 -3.14 17.45 6.47
N SER A 72 -2.76 16.37 7.17
CA SER A 72 -3.14 16.20 8.58
C SER A 72 -2.38 17.18 9.49
N SER A 73 -3.03 17.66 10.54
CA SER A 73 -2.38 18.40 11.62
C SER A 73 -1.70 17.48 12.64
N ASN A 74 -2.02 16.18 12.62
CA ASN A 74 -1.42 15.17 13.49
C ASN A 74 -0.15 14.60 12.86
N ALA A 75 0.99 14.77 13.54
CA ALA A 75 2.29 14.30 13.06
C ALA A 75 2.35 12.77 12.84
N ASP A 76 1.57 11.98 13.59
CA ASP A 76 1.51 10.52 13.44
C ASP A 76 0.70 10.07 12.20
N GLU A 77 -0.10 10.98 11.62
CA GLU A 77 -0.88 10.75 10.40
C GLU A 77 -0.18 11.26 9.14
N ILE A 78 0.92 11.99 9.28
CA ILE A 78 1.73 12.41 8.13
C ILE A 78 2.38 11.17 7.49
N PRO A 79 2.29 10.98 6.16
CA PRO A 79 2.76 9.78 5.47
C PRO A 79 4.27 9.80 5.22
N THR A 80 5.04 9.95 6.30
CA THR A 80 6.50 9.71 6.32
C THR A 80 6.78 8.22 6.14
N LYS A 81 7.98 7.85 5.68
CA LYS A 81 8.40 6.45 5.57
C LYS A 81 8.18 5.71 6.89
N ASN A 82 8.58 6.32 8.00
CA ASN A 82 8.43 5.75 9.33
C ASN A 82 6.96 5.50 9.70
N ASN A 83 6.07 6.47 9.47
CA ASN A 83 4.66 6.33 9.81
C ASN A 83 3.95 5.31 8.92
N ILE A 84 4.30 5.25 7.63
CA ILE A 84 3.79 4.23 6.71
C ILE A 84 4.20 2.83 7.19
N ILE A 85 5.47 2.60 7.54
CA ILE A 85 5.95 1.32 8.08
C ILE A 85 5.24 0.97 9.40
N LYS A 86 5.07 1.94 10.30
CA LYS A 86 4.29 1.74 11.54
C LYS A 86 2.84 1.34 11.25
N ALA A 87 2.22 1.94 10.23
CA ALA A 87 0.86 1.61 9.81
C ALA A 87 0.77 0.20 9.21
N MET A 88 1.74 -0.21 8.38
CA MET A 88 1.83 -1.58 7.85
C MET A 88 1.98 -2.61 8.97
N ARG A 89 2.88 -2.36 9.93
CA ARG A 89 3.03 -3.21 11.14
C ARG A 89 1.75 -3.26 11.93
N TRP A 90 1.11 -2.10 12.14
CA TRP A 90 -0.18 -2.05 12.81
C TRP A 90 -1.22 -2.88 12.06
N LEU A 91 -1.27 -2.83 10.72
CA LEU A 91 -2.26 -3.55 9.90
C LEU A 91 -2.19 -5.06 10.14
N ILE A 92 -0.98 -5.64 10.10
CA ILE A 92 -0.78 -7.09 10.23
C ILE A 92 -0.61 -7.57 11.68
N LYS A 93 -0.50 -6.64 12.65
CA LYS A 93 -0.39 -6.98 14.07
C LYS A 93 -1.56 -7.85 14.53
N ASP A 94 -1.22 -8.99 15.14
CA ASP A 94 -2.13 -9.99 15.70
C ASP A 94 -3.17 -10.52 14.69
N ALA A 95 -2.79 -10.54 13.40
CA ALA A 95 -3.60 -11.14 12.34
C ALA A 95 -3.85 -12.61 12.63
N ARG A 96 -5.09 -13.05 12.42
CA ARG A 96 -5.55 -14.43 12.63
C ARG A 96 -6.25 -14.94 11.37
N PRO A 97 -6.46 -16.26 11.24
CA PRO A 97 -7.36 -16.79 10.22
C PRO A 97 -8.70 -16.04 10.22
N GLU A 98 -9.27 -15.84 9.04
CA GLU A 98 -10.53 -15.13 8.76
C GLU A 98 -10.51 -13.60 8.92
N ASP A 99 -9.43 -13.00 9.42
CA ASP A 99 -9.28 -11.54 9.37
C ASP A 99 -9.21 -11.04 7.91
N SER A 100 -9.75 -9.84 7.67
CA SER A 100 -9.66 -9.16 6.38
C SER A 100 -8.92 -7.83 6.51
N LEU A 101 -7.77 -7.76 5.89
CA LEU A 101 -6.86 -6.60 5.93
C LEU A 101 -6.89 -5.89 4.58
N VAL A 102 -6.91 -4.56 4.60
CA VAL A 102 -6.80 -3.73 3.40
C VAL A 102 -5.69 -2.71 3.56
N PHE A 103 -4.79 -2.65 2.59
CA PHE A 103 -3.79 -1.61 2.44
C PHE A 103 -4.11 -0.84 1.16
N HIS A 104 -4.39 0.46 1.27
CA HIS A 104 -4.61 1.33 0.12
C HIS A 104 -3.56 2.43 0.12
N TYR A 105 -2.92 2.64 -1.03
CA TYR A 105 -1.97 3.72 -1.26
C TYR A 105 -2.34 4.50 -2.52
N SER A 106 -2.44 5.82 -2.39
CA SER A 106 -2.52 6.74 -3.50
C SER A 106 -1.46 7.83 -3.39
N GLY A 107 -0.66 7.98 -4.44
CA GLY A 107 0.50 8.89 -4.46
C GLY A 107 1.45 8.59 -5.62
N HIS A 108 2.68 9.07 -5.54
CA HIS A 108 3.72 8.74 -6.52
C HIS A 108 4.28 7.34 -6.29
N SER A 109 4.59 6.66 -7.40
CA SER A 109 5.43 5.46 -7.45
C SER A 109 6.62 5.68 -8.38
N GLY A 110 7.64 4.86 -8.27
CA GLY A 110 8.83 4.91 -9.12
C GLY A 110 9.56 3.57 -9.11
N GLN A 111 10.79 3.56 -9.62
CA GLN A 111 11.61 2.35 -9.68
C GLN A 111 13.02 2.61 -9.12
N ILE A 112 13.58 1.59 -8.47
CA ILE A 112 14.98 1.55 -8.06
C ILE A 112 15.65 0.34 -8.72
N ARG A 113 16.99 0.39 -8.83
CA ARG A 113 17.74 -0.77 -9.31
C ARG A 113 17.51 -1.96 -8.38
N ASP A 114 17.11 -3.08 -8.97
CA ASP A 114 16.93 -4.33 -8.26
C ASP A 114 18.28 -4.79 -7.67
N ARG A 115 18.23 -5.20 -6.40
CA ARG A 115 19.39 -5.60 -5.61
C ARG A 115 19.59 -7.11 -5.55
N ASN A 116 18.53 -7.90 -5.73
CA ASN A 116 18.60 -9.36 -5.59
C ASN A 116 18.57 -10.08 -6.96
N GLY A 117 18.24 -9.36 -8.04
CA GLY A 117 18.25 -9.87 -9.40
C GLY A 117 17.04 -10.74 -9.76
N ASP A 118 15.95 -10.66 -8.99
CA ASP A 118 14.71 -11.40 -9.26
C ASP A 118 13.78 -10.67 -10.25
N GLU A 119 14.03 -9.38 -10.52
CA GLU A 119 13.25 -8.60 -11.47
C GLU A 119 13.81 -8.70 -12.89
N ALA A 120 12.96 -9.14 -13.82
CA ALA A 120 13.36 -9.46 -15.20
C ALA A 120 13.92 -8.27 -16.02
N ASP A 121 13.67 -7.02 -15.60
CA ASP A 121 14.22 -5.81 -16.22
C ASP A 121 15.28 -5.14 -15.33
N GLY A 122 15.62 -5.73 -14.18
CA GLY A 122 16.59 -5.21 -13.22
C GLY A 122 16.08 -4.03 -12.39
N TYR A 123 14.77 -3.78 -12.34
CA TYR A 123 14.17 -2.71 -11.57
C TYR A 123 13.06 -3.19 -10.63
N GLU A 124 13.10 -2.70 -9.39
CA GLU A 124 12.10 -2.92 -8.35
C GLU A 124 11.20 -1.68 -8.20
N GLU A 125 9.89 -1.90 -8.09
CA GLU A 125 8.91 -0.83 -7.88
C GLU A 125 8.96 -0.29 -6.45
N VAL A 126 8.74 1.02 -6.30
CA VAL A 126 8.70 1.69 -5.01
C VAL A 126 7.52 2.65 -4.88
N ILE A 127 7.02 2.84 -3.67
CA ILE A 127 6.16 3.97 -3.31
C ILE A 127 6.98 5.09 -2.69
N LEU A 128 6.49 6.34 -2.82
CA LEU A 128 7.21 7.54 -2.41
C LEU A 128 6.50 8.25 -1.25
N PRO A 129 6.95 8.05 -0.01
CA PRO A 129 6.55 8.84 1.16
C PRO A 129 6.81 10.35 0.99
N ILE A 130 6.21 11.16 1.87
CA ILE A 130 6.34 12.63 1.81
C ILE A 130 7.75 13.14 2.15
N ASP A 131 8.54 12.34 2.88
CA ASP A 131 9.91 12.64 3.31
C ASP A 131 10.98 12.15 2.32
N GLY A 132 10.59 11.63 1.15
CA GLY A 132 11.50 11.33 0.04
C GLY A 132 12.20 9.96 0.09
N ASP A 133 12.23 9.31 1.26
CA ASP A 133 12.77 7.95 1.38
C ASP A 133 11.76 6.93 0.84
N CYS A 134 12.05 6.33 -0.31
CA CYS A 134 11.16 5.34 -0.92
C CYS A 134 11.02 4.05 -0.09
N ILE A 135 9.92 3.32 -0.32
CA ILE A 135 9.64 2.00 0.25
C ILE A 135 9.43 1.04 -0.92
N SER A 136 10.19 -0.06 -0.95
CA SER A 136 10.17 -1.00 -2.07
C SER A 136 9.07 -2.05 -1.94
N THR A 137 8.62 -2.59 -3.07
CA THR A 137 7.58 -3.63 -3.05
C THR A 137 8.02 -4.91 -2.35
N ASN A 138 9.31 -5.26 -2.40
CA ASN A 138 9.85 -6.39 -1.65
C ASN A 138 9.77 -6.12 -0.15
N ASP A 139 10.19 -4.94 0.33
CA ASP A 139 10.04 -4.56 1.75
C ASP A 139 8.57 -4.65 2.21
N MET A 140 7.64 -4.21 1.37
CA MET A 140 6.20 -4.31 1.65
C MET A 140 5.73 -5.76 1.71
N HIS A 141 6.21 -6.62 0.81
CA HIS A 141 5.89 -8.04 0.78
C HIS A 141 6.45 -8.78 2.01
N GLU A 142 7.71 -8.53 2.37
CA GLU A 142 8.33 -9.06 3.59
C GLU A 142 7.55 -8.65 4.84
N LEU A 143 7.11 -7.39 4.90
CA LEU A 143 6.48 -6.83 6.09
C LEU A 143 5.00 -7.23 6.23
N MET A 144 4.26 -7.27 5.12
CA MET A 144 2.80 -7.43 5.17
C MET A 144 2.30 -8.78 4.67
N ALA A 145 2.97 -9.44 3.74
CA ALA A 145 2.44 -10.66 3.13
C ALA A 145 3.02 -11.93 3.78
N LYS A 146 4.35 -12.02 3.92
CA LYS A 146 5.01 -13.19 4.50
C LYS A 146 4.57 -13.55 5.93
N PRO A 147 4.32 -12.61 6.85
CA PRO A 147 3.99 -12.95 8.24
C PRO A 147 2.54 -13.41 8.44
N LEU A 148 1.68 -13.34 7.42
CA LEU A 148 0.25 -13.59 7.59
C LEU A 148 -0.05 -15.08 7.78
N PRO A 149 -0.90 -15.46 8.75
CA PRO A 149 -1.30 -16.83 8.92
C PRO A 149 -2.22 -17.29 7.79
N LEU A 150 -2.24 -18.60 7.55
CA LEU A 150 -3.20 -19.25 6.66
C LEU A 150 -4.63 -18.84 7.02
N GLY A 151 -5.44 -18.56 6.00
CA GLY A 151 -6.83 -18.13 6.17
C GLY A 151 -7.02 -16.63 6.45
N CYS A 152 -5.96 -15.86 6.70
CA CYS A 152 -6.03 -14.39 6.69
C CYS A 152 -6.08 -13.88 5.24
N ARG A 153 -6.79 -12.76 5.01
CA ARG A 153 -6.85 -12.10 3.69
C ARG A 153 -6.22 -10.72 3.77
N LEU A 154 -5.38 -10.39 2.79
CA LEU A 154 -4.85 -9.05 2.60
C LEU A 154 -5.23 -8.57 1.20
N VAL A 155 -5.76 -7.36 1.08
CA VAL A 155 -5.96 -6.71 -0.22
C VAL A 155 -5.11 -5.47 -0.25
N ALA A 156 -4.23 -5.37 -1.24
CA ALA A 156 -3.40 -4.19 -1.46
C ALA A 156 -3.89 -3.43 -2.70
N LEU A 157 -4.20 -2.15 -2.56
CA LEU A 157 -4.72 -1.29 -3.62
C LEU A 157 -3.73 -0.16 -3.85
N PHE A 158 -3.29 -0.01 -5.10
CA PHE A 158 -2.33 1.02 -5.49
C PHE A 158 -2.95 1.90 -6.58
N ASP A 159 -3.20 3.16 -6.26
CA ASP A 159 -3.62 4.21 -7.21
C ASP A 159 -2.46 5.21 -7.37
N THR A 160 -1.52 4.85 -8.24
CA THR A 160 -0.24 5.55 -8.33
C THR A 160 0.00 6.17 -9.68
N SER A 161 0.49 7.41 -9.68
CA SER A 161 1.15 7.99 -10.87
C SER A 161 2.61 7.62 -10.88
N PHE A 162 3.12 7.23 -12.06
CA PHE A 162 4.55 6.97 -12.22
C PHE A 162 5.30 8.29 -12.22
N ALA A 163 6.03 8.55 -11.14
CA ALA A 163 7.02 9.61 -11.09
C ALA A 163 8.21 9.16 -11.95
N LYS A 164 8.32 9.70 -13.17
CA LYS A 164 9.53 9.50 -13.99
C LYS A 164 10.73 9.97 -13.19
N THR A 165 11.50 9.04 -12.65
CA THR A 165 12.73 9.34 -11.93
C THR A 165 13.80 9.67 -12.96
N PRO A 166 14.40 10.88 -13.00
CA PRO A 166 15.78 10.96 -13.42
C PRO A 166 16.59 10.38 -12.26
N ALA A 167 16.88 9.09 -12.34
CA ALA A 167 18.13 8.54 -11.84
C ALA A 167 18.61 9.00 -10.45
N LEU A 168 18.34 8.18 -9.42
CA LEU A 168 19.49 7.74 -8.64
C LEU A 168 20.31 6.83 -9.58
N SER A 169 21.30 7.44 -10.25
CA SER A 169 22.19 6.92 -11.30
C SER A 169 21.60 6.74 -12.71
N GLN A 170 22.31 7.30 -13.69
CA GLN A 170 22.03 7.30 -15.13
C GLN A 170 21.78 5.87 -15.61
N ASP A 171 20.67 5.64 -16.31
CA ASP A 171 20.34 4.52 -17.22
C ASP A 171 18.88 4.04 -17.08
N THR A 172 17.90 4.96 -17.12
CA THR A 172 16.48 4.59 -17.05
C THR A 172 15.93 4.17 -18.42
N TYR A 173 15.34 2.98 -18.52
CA TYR A 173 14.51 2.55 -19.63
C TYR A 173 13.06 2.35 -19.17
N LEU A 174 12.10 2.75 -20.00
CA LEU A 174 10.67 2.65 -19.72
C LEU A 174 10.15 1.24 -20.05
N THR A 175 10.15 0.33 -19.08
CA THR A 175 9.32 -0.88 -19.16
C THR A 175 8.11 -0.70 -18.26
N ARG A 176 6.93 -0.54 -18.89
CA ARG A 176 5.64 -0.62 -18.18
C ARG A 176 5.48 -2.04 -17.65
N LYS A 177 5.78 -2.26 -16.38
CA LYS A 177 5.45 -3.52 -15.70
C LYS A 177 4.06 -3.43 -15.08
N ARG A 178 3.28 -4.48 -15.34
CA ARG A 178 2.07 -4.78 -14.57
C ARG A 178 2.55 -5.47 -13.29
N ILE A 179 2.28 -4.90 -12.12
CA ILE A 179 2.65 -5.52 -10.83
C ILE A 179 2.16 -6.96 -10.84
N LYS A 180 3.11 -7.90 -10.70
CA LYS A 180 2.80 -9.32 -10.76
C LYS A 180 1.98 -9.72 -9.54
N TYR A 181 0.91 -10.45 -9.83
CA TYR A 181 0.11 -11.16 -8.85
C TYR A 181 0.98 -12.22 -8.18
N GLN A 182 1.18 -12.12 -6.87
CA GLN A 182 1.75 -13.21 -6.08
C GLN A 182 0.75 -13.59 -4.99
N SER A 183 -0.01 -14.64 -5.25
CA SER A 183 -0.80 -15.30 -4.22
C SER A 183 0.17 -16.01 -3.28
N VAL A 184 0.48 -15.40 -2.15
CA VAL A 184 1.10 -16.12 -1.04
C VAL A 184 0.01 -16.96 -0.36
N GLN A 185 0.38 -17.92 0.48
CA GLN A 185 -0.51 -18.86 1.17
C GLN A 185 -1.70 -18.22 1.95
N ALA A 186 -1.61 -16.92 2.27
CA ALA A 186 -2.74 -16.04 2.61
C ALA A 186 -3.19 -15.33 1.33
N ARG A 187 -4.48 -15.38 0.93
CA ARG A 187 -4.98 -14.75 -0.31
C ARG A 187 -4.72 -13.23 -0.26
N ALA A 188 -3.56 -12.83 -0.78
CA ALA A 188 -3.13 -11.47 -0.99
C ALA A 188 -3.56 -11.06 -2.41
N ILE A 189 -4.51 -10.13 -2.54
CA ILE A 189 -4.96 -9.65 -3.84
C ILE A 189 -4.47 -8.21 -4.00
N SER A 190 -3.55 -7.99 -4.94
CA SER A 190 -3.08 -6.66 -5.31
C SER A 190 -3.84 -6.16 -6.54
N PHE A 191 -4.42 -4.95 -6.49
CA PHE A 191 -4.95 -4.24 -7.66
C PHE A 191 -4.18 -2.94 -7.84
N SER A 192 -3.51 -2.78 -8.98
CA SER A 192 -2.94 -1.50 -9.44
C SER A 192 -3.80 -0.95 -10.56
N SER A 193 -4.35 0.25 -10.40
CA SER A 193 -5.00 0.98 -11.50
C SER A 193 -4.01 2.00 -12.06
N PHE A 194 -3.80 1.99 -13.37
CA PHE A 194 -3.05 3.03 -14.08
C PHE A 194 -4.04 3.85 -14.91
N LYS A 195 -4.10 5.16 -14.72
CA LYS A 195 -4.88 6.03 -15.62
C LYS A 195 -4.18 6.05 -16.99
N ASP A 196 -4.92 5.62 -18.00
CA ASP A 196 -4.54 5.67 -19.41
C ASP A 196 -4.29 7.12 -19.84
N SER A 197 -3.02 7.51 -19.98
CA SER A 197 -2.68 8.71 -20.75
C SER A 197 -2.78 8.33 -22.22
N ARG A 198 -3.97 8.48 -22.81
CA ARG A 198 -4.12 8.54 -24.26
C ARG A 198 -3.11 9.56 -24.78
N ILE A 199 -2.10 9.09 -25.49
CA ILE A 199 -1.36 9.96 -26.40
C ILE A 199 -2.30 10.12 -27.59
N SER A 200 -2.83 11.33 -27.75
CA SER A 200 -3.39 11.79 -29.01
C SER A 200 -2.33 11.58 -30.10
N MET A 201 -2.54 10.60 -30.98
CA MET A 201 -1.91 10.62 -32.29
C MET A 201 -2.73 11.60 -33.15
N ASP A 202 -2.32 12.86 -33.13
CA ASP A 202 -2.55 13.74 -34.26
C ASP A 202 -1.49 13.39 -35.31
N THR A 203 -1.91 12.82 -36.44
CA THR A 203 -1.37 13.14 -37.77
C THR A 203 -2.43 12.85 -38.82
#